data_AF-A0A7H4N3M9-F1
#
_entry.id   AF-A0A7H4N3M9-F1
#
_cell.length_a   1.000
_cell.length_b   1.000
_cell.length_c   1.000
_cell.angle_alpha   90.00
_cell.angle_beta   90.00
_cell.angle_gamma   90.00
#
_symmetry.space_group_name_H-M   'P 1'
#
loop_
_entity.id
_entity.type
_entity.pdbx_description
1 polymer ?
#
loop_
_entity_poly.entity_id
_entity_poly.type
_entity_poly.pdbx_seq_one_letter_code
_entity_poly.pdbx_strand_id
1 'polypeptide(L)' 'MERKDSGFNQTEFNKILLENVMKTQFTVSKLLAIGSLSPHVTGDERFEFRSMVSNIREDAKDVISHFFPEQEEE' A
#
# COMPACT_ATOMS: atom_id res chain seq x y z
N MET A 1 -37.23 18.09 -10.38
CA MET A 1 -37.08 17.80 -8.93
C MET A 1 -35.60 17.91 -8.64
N GLU A 2 -35.22 18.96 -7.90
CA GLU A 2 -33.84 19.25 -7.51
C GLU A 2 -33.24 18.04 -6.78
N ARG A 3 -32.14 17.49 -7.30
CA ARG A 3 -31.36 16.51 -6.55
C ARG A 3 -30.65 17.26 -5.42
N LYS A 4 -31.33 17.31 -4.27
CA LYS A 4 -30.79 17.72 -2.97
C LYS A 4 -29.41 17.07 -2.77
N ASP A 5 -28.48 17.84 -2.24
CA ASP A 5 -27.15 17.41 -1.82
C ASP A 5 -27.16 16.01 -1.22
N SER A 6 -26.26 15.16 -1.70
CA SER A 6 -26.02 13.85 -1.12
C SER A 6 -25.76 14.01 0.38
N GLY A 7 -26.53 13.35 1.24
CA GLY A 7 -26.27 13.32 2.69
C GLY A 7 -24.98 12.58 3.07
N PHE A 8 -24.21 12.14 2.08
CA PHE A 8 -22.95 11.46 2.25
C PHE A 8 -21.82 12.45 2.54
N ASN A 9 -21.15 12.25 3.68
CA ASN A 9 -19.97 13.03 4.03
C ASN A 9 -18.72 12.41 3.38
N GLN A 10 -18.38 12.88 2.18
CA GLN A 10 -17.20 12.42 1.45
C GLN A 10 -15.89 12.61 2.23
N THR A 11 -15.77 13.70 2.99
CA THR A 11 -14.55 14.00 3.77
C THR A 11 -14.37 13.01 4.91
N GLU A 12 -15.42 12.72 5.67
CA GLU A 12 -15.35 11.74 6.76
C GLU A 12 -15.09 10.34 6.22
N PHE A 13 -15.71 9.98 5.09
CA PHE A 13 -15.43 8.72 4.42
C PHE A 13 -13.96 8.61 3.98
N ASN A 14 -13.43 9.64 3.31
CA ASN A 14 -12.04 9.65 2.85
C ASN A 14 -11.05 9.54 4.02
N LYS A 15 -11.35 10.21 5.14
CA LYS A 15 -10.54 10.15 6.36
C LYS A 15 -10.49 8.73 6.93
N ILE A 16 -11.64 8.10 7.11
CA ILE A 16 -11.74 6.73 7.63
C ILE A 16 -11.06 5.73 6.68
N LEU A 17 -11.27 5.89 5.37
CA LEU A 17 -10.63 5.06 4.35
C LEU A 17 -9.10 5.16 4.44
N LEU A 18 -8.57 6.38 4.43
CA LEU A 18 -7.13 6.61 4.50
C LEU A 18 -6.54 6.08 5.81
N GLU A 19 -7.19 6.33 6.94
CA GLU A 19 -6.75 5.83 8.25
C GLU A 19 -6.64 4.30 8.26
N ASN A 20 -7.66 3.60 7.74
CA ASN A 20 -7.68 2.14 7.69
C ASN A 20 -6.62 1.58 6.74
N VAL A 21 -6.42 2.20 5.57
CA VAL A 21 -5.38 1.79 4.62
C VAL A 21 -4.00 1.95 5.24
N MET A 22 -3.72 3.09 5.87
CA MET A 22 -2.43 3.36 6.53
C MET A 22 -2.16 2.41 7.70
N LYS A 23 -3.15 2.18 8.57
CA LYS A 23 -3.02 1.23 9.68
C LYS A 23 -2.77 -0.20 9.20
N THR A 24 -3.46 -0.61 8.13
CA THR A 24 -3.30 -1.93 7.53
C THR A 24 -1.90 -2.08 6.93
N GLN A 25 -1.45 -1.12 6.12
CA GLN A 25 -0.12 -1.13 5.53
C GLN A 25 0.98 -1.21 6.59
N PHE A 26 0.86 -0.41 7.67
CA PHE A 26 1.81 -0.42 8.77
C PHE A 26 1.81 -1.74 9.54
N THR A 27 0.65 -2.36 9.71
CA THR A 27 0.53 -3.66 10.38
C THR A 27 1.15 -4.77 9.51
N VAL A 28 0.82 -4.79 8.22
CA VAL A 28 1.30 -5.80 7.27
C VAL A 28 2.80 -5.71 7.06
N SER A 29 3.39 -4.50 7.04
CA SER A 29 4.86 -4.36 6.94
C SER A 29 5.60 -5.00 8.13
N LYS A 30 5.04 -4.91 9.35
CA LYS A 30 5.58 -5.63 10.51
C LYS A 30 5.39 -7.14 10.39
N LEU A 31 4.23 -7.60 9.92
CA LEU A 31 3.99 -9.02 9.69
C LEU A 31 4.94 -9.60 8.63
N LEU A 32 5.25 -8.84 7.57
CA LEU A 32 6.22 -9.21 6.55
C LEU A 32 7.62 -9.40 7.18
N ALA A 33 8.06 -8.45 8.01
CA ALA A 33 9.33 -8.56 8.72
C ALA A 33 9.37 -9.79 9.65
N ILE A 34 8.33 -9.99 10.45
CA ILE A 34 8.23 -11.17 11.34
C ILE A 34 8.22 -12.47 10.53
N GLY A 35 7.45 -12.53 9.43
CA GLY A 35 7.36 -13.69 8.55
C GLY A 35 8.68 -14.05 7.88
N SER A 36 9.48 -13.04 7.50
CA SER A 36 10.81 -13.25 6.92
C SER A 36 11.82 -13.90 7.87
N LEU A 37 11.56 -13.84 9.19
CA LEU A 37 12.40 -14.47 10.22
C LEU A 37 11.93 -15.90 10.58
N SER A 38 10.91 -16.41 9.89
CA SER A 38 10.39 -17.76 10.16
C SER A 38 11.44 -18.83 9.82
N PRO A 39 11.62 -19.85 10.69
CA PRO A 39 12.55 -20.96 10.41
C PRO A 39 12.13 -21.75 9.16
N HIS A 40 10.85 -21.73 8.79
CA HIS A 40 10.32 -22.47 7.64
C HIS A 40 10.71 -21.88 6.29
N VAL A 41 11.22 -20.65 6.25
CA VAL A 41 11.65 -19.96 5.01
C VAL A 41 13.14 -19.61 5.04
N THR A 42 13.88 -20.10 6.04
CA THR A 42 15.30 -19.81 6.19
C THR A 42 16.10 -20.40 5.02
N GLY A 43 16.93 -19.57 4.39
CA GLY A 43 17.73 -19.94 3.22
C GLY A 43 16.98 -19.90 1.89
N ASP A 44 15.69 -19.54 1.90
CA ASP A 44 14.91 -19.31 0.68
C ASP A 44 14.99 -17.84 0.28
N GLU A 45 15.72 -17.55 -0.79
CA GLU A 45 15.94 -16.18 -1.30
C GLU A 45 14.62 -15.46 -1.63
N ARG A 46 13.55 -16.20 -1.93
CA ARG A 46 12.22 -15.62 -2.22
C ARG A 46 11.61 -14.91 -1.00
N PHE A 47 11.99 -15.31 0.20
CA PHE A 47 11.50 -14.76 1.46
C PHE A 47 12.54 -13.91 2.19
N GLU A 48 13.66 -13.61 1.54
CA GLU A 48 14.62 -12.66 2.08
C GLU A 48 13.97 -11.27 2.16
N PHE A 49 13.97 -10.68 3.36
CA PHE A 49 13.27 -9.43 3.64
C PHE A 49 13.63 -8.30 2.66
N ARG A 50 14.92 -8.11 2.38
CA ARG A 50 15.42 -7.06 1.50
C ARG A 50 14.90 -7.23 0.07
N SER A 51 14.94 -8.47 -0.44
CA SER A 51 14.45 -8.82 -1.76
C SER A 51 12.93 -8.61 -1.87
N MET A 52 12.16 -9.07 -0.89
CA MET A 52 10.70 -8.82 -0.84
C MET A 52 10.35 -7.33 -0.82
N VAL A 53 11.03 -6.52 0.00
CA VAL A 53 10.81 -5.06 0.06
C VAL A 53 11.12 -4.39 -1.27
N SER A 54 12.20 -4.79 -1.94
CA SER A 54 12.56 -4.27 -3.26
C SER A 54 11.48 -4.58 -4.30
N ASN A 55 11.02 -5.83 -4.35
CA ASN A 55 9.99 -6.27 -5.29
C ASN A 55 8.66 -5.53 -5.06
N ILE A 56 8.20 -5.47 -3.81
CA ILE A 56 6.97 -4.74 -3.44
C ILE A 56 7.05 -3.26 -3.85
N ARG A 57 8.23 -2.63 -3.69
CA ARG A 57 8.42 -1.23 -4.07
C ARG A 57 8.33 -1.04 -5.58
N GLU A 58 8.92 -1.94 -6.35
CA GLU A 58 8.88 -1.89 -7.82
C GLU A 58 7.45 -2.12 -8.32
N ASP A 59 6.76 -3.15 -7.83
CA ASP A 59 5.36 -3.43 -8.17
C ASP A 59 4.45 -2.23 -7.85
N ALA A 60 4.66 -1.59 -6.70
CA ALA A 60 3.91 -0.39 -6.32
C ALA A 60 4.24 0.80 -7.23
N LYS A 61 5.51 0.96 -7.64
CA LYS A 61 5.94 2.01 -8.57
C LYS A 61 5.25 1.83 -9.93
N ASP A 62 5.18 0.61 -10.45
CA ASP A 62 4.51 0.30 -11.71
C ASP A 62 3.03 0.67 -11.67
N VAL A 63 2.33 0.32 -10.58
CA VAL A 63 0.92 0.70 -10.40
C VAL A 63 0.75 2.22 -10.32
N ILE A 64 1.60 2.91 -9.55
CA ILE A 64 1.51 4.37 -9.40
C ILE A 64 1.81 5.08 -10.71
N SER A 65 2.89 4.70 -11.41
CA SER A 65 3.31 5.33 -12.66
C SER A 65 2.28 5.22 -13.78
N HIS A 66 1.43 4.19 -13.75
CA HIS A 66 0.31 4.06 -14.70
C HIS A 66 -0.73 5.19 -14.58
N PHE A 67 -1.03 5.63 -13.35
CA PHE A 67 -2.01 6.69 -13.08
C PHE A 67 -1.39 8.07 -12.87
N PHE A 68 -0.15 8.09 -12.39
CA PHE A 68 0.64 9.27 -12.05
C PHE A 68 2.04 9.12 -12.66
N PRO A 69 2.18 9.24 -13.99
CA PRO A 69 3.47 9.16 -14.65
C PRO A 69 4.39 10.26 -14.11
N GLU A 70 5.68 9.94 -13.96
CA GLU A 70 6.70 10.94 -13.62
C GLU A 70 6.69 12.01 -14.74
N GLN A 71 6.23 13.22 -14.41
CA GLN A 71 6.29 14.34 -15.34
C GLN A 71 7.77 14.69 -15.57
N GLU A 72 8.21 14.79 -16.83
CA GLU A 72 9.38 15.62 -17.13
C GLU A 72 9.04 17.02 -16.62
N GLU A 73 9.86 17.57 -15.72
CA GLU A 73 9.66 18.89 -15.12
C GLU A 73 9.32 19.92 -16.23
N GLU A 74 8.11 20.50 -16.18
CA GLU A 74 7.77 21.72 -16.95
C GLU A 74 8.49 22.95 -16.36
#